data_AF-A0A2V5W6Y7-F1
#
_entry.id   AF-A0A2V5W6Y7-F1
#
_cell.length_a   1.000
_cell.length_b   1.000
_cell.length_c   1.000
_cell.angle_alpha   90.00
_cell.angle_beta   90.00
_cell.angle_gamma   90.00
#
_symmetry.space_group_name_H-M   'P 1'
#
loop_
_entity.id
_entity.type
_entity.pdbx_description
1 polymer ?
#
loop_
_entity_poly.entity_id
_entity_poly.type
_entity_poly.pdbx_seq_one_letter_code
_entity_poly.pdbx_strand_id
1 'polypeptide(L)'
;MTDDSQNLARAFWRRSKEFLEAANLVAEAARDHVSLPAYYLWGHSIELSLKVFLIGHDITLRELKRKDLGHNLTALWQKARSLGLEQEIHLYPEEIGTILVLSRDYAEKTFEYAEAEEYDLPFIHLTPIG
;
A
#
# COMPACT_ATOMS: atom_id res chain seq x y z
N MET A 1 6.79 20.64 9.24
CA MET A 1 6.29 20.36 7.87
C MET A 1 6.25 21.60 6.96
N THR A 2 6.89 21.54 5.79
CA THR A 2 6.91 22.63 4.78
C THR A 2 5.66 22.62 3.89
N ASP A 3 5.36 23.74 3.19
CA ASP A 3 4.22 23.84 2.27
C ASP A 3 4.29 22.80 1.12
N ASP A 4 5.49 22.56 0.59
CA ASP A 4 5.74 21.51 -0.40
C ASP A 4 5.40 20.10 0.11
N SER A 5 5.70 19.82 1.38
CA SER A 5 5.40 18.52 2.01
C SER A 5 3.89 18.35 2.18
N GLN A 6 3.17 19.41 2.54
CA GLN A 6 1.71 19.38 2.66
C GLN A 6 1.03 19.16 1.31
N ASN A 7 1.47 19.85 0.26
CA ASN A 7 0.94 19.69 -1.09
C ASN A 7 1.20 18.27 -1.62
N LEU A 8 2.38 17.72 -1.36
CA LEU A 8 2.72 16.34 -1.71
C LEU A 8 1.84 15.32 -0.96
N ALA A 9 1.69 15.46 0.36
CA ALA A 9 0.85 14.58 1.16
C ALA A 9 -0.59 14.57 0.65
N ARG A 10 -1.16 15.74 0.30
CA ARG A 10 -2.48 15.83 -0.32
C ARG A 10 -2.56 15.11 -1.65
N ALA A 11 -1.54 15.24 -2.50
CA ALA A 11 -1.50 14.56 -3.79
C ALA A 11 -1.43 13.04 -3.63
N PHE A 12 -0.62 12.53 -2.69
CA PHE A 12 -0.54 11.11 -2.37
C PHE A 12 -1.83 10.57 -1.79
N TRP A 13 -2.46 11.31 -0.88
CA TRP A 13 -3.74 10.94 -0.29
C TRP A 13 -4.86 10.83 -1.34
N ARG A 14 -4.93 11.79 -2.27
CA ARG A 14 -5.91 11.70 -3.36
C ARG A 14 -5.67 10.46 -4.21
N ARG A 15 -4.41 10.24 -4.62
CA ARG A 15 -4.05 9.07 -5.44
C ARG A 15 -4.29 7.76 -4.71
N SER A 16 -4.01 7.65 -3.42
CA SER A 16 -4.24 6.41 -2.68
C SER A 16 -5.71 5.99 -2.74
N LYS A 17 -6.64 6.96 -2.67
CA LYS A 17 -8.07 6.71 -2.87
C LYS A 17 -8.41 6.27 -4.29
N GLU A 18 -7.89 6.96 -5.30
CA GLU A 18 -8.10 6.60 -6.71
C GLU A 18 -7.62 5.16 -7.00
N PHE A 19 -6.46 4.78 -6.44
CA PHE A 19 -5.93 3.42 -6.56
C PHE A 19 -6.76 2.38 -5.81
N LEU A 20 -7.28 2.70 -4.62
CA LEU A 20 -8.18 1.81 -3.89
C LEU A 20 -9.47 1.55 -4.67
N GLU A 21 -10.08 2.61 -5.19
CA GLU A 21 -11.30 2.51 -6.00
C GLU A 21 -11.05 1.67 -7.26
N ALA A 22 -9.97 1.94 -7.98
CA ALA A 22 -9.59 1.17 -9.16
C ALA A 22 -9.32 -0.32 -8.81
N ALA A 23 -8.63 -0.59 -7.70
CA ALA A 23 -8.37 -1.96 -7.26
C ALA A 23 -9.66 -2.74 -7.00
N ASN A 24 -10.62 -2.10 -6.32
CA ASN A 24 -11.91 -2.70 -6.02
C ASN A 24 -12.71 -3.00 -7.29
N LEU A 25 -12.75 -2.06 -8.25
CA LEU A 25 -13.41 -2.27 -9.54
C LEU A 25 -12.80 -3.42 -10.34
N VAL A 26 -11.46 -3.51 -10.35
CA VAL A 26 -10.73 -4.58 -11.06
C VAL A 26 -10.94 -5.93 -10.38
N ALA A 27 -10.96 -5.98 -9.05
CA ALA A 27 -11.24 -7.20 -8.30
C ALA A 27 -12.68 -7.67 -8.51
N GLU A 28 -13.65 -6.77 -8.45
CA GLU A 28 -15.05 -7.09 -8.71
C GLU A 28 -15.27 -7.62 -10.13
N ALA A 29 -14.62 -7.02 -11.12
CA ALA A 29 -14.67 -7.49 -12.51
C ALA A 29 -14.08 -8.90 -12.69
N ALA A 30 -13.11 -9.29 -11.86
CA ALA A 30 -12.50 -10.62 -11.88
C ALA A 30 -13.37 -11.72 -11.23
N ARG A 31 -14.40 -11.33 -10.45
CA ARG A 31 -15.32 -12.22 -9.74
C ARG A 31 -14.55 -13.20 -8.83
N ASP A 32 -14.65 -14.50 -9.10
CA ASP A 32 -14.02 -15.56 -8.32
C ASP A 32 -12.57 -15.82 -8.73
N HIS A 33 -12.04 -15.10 -9.73
CA HIS A 33 -10.66 -15.24 -10.18
C HIS A 33 -9.74 -14.27 -9.46
N VAL A 34 -8.53 -14.75 -9.18
CA VAL A 34 -7.43 -13.91 -8.73
C VAL A 34 -7.06 -12.88 -9.82
N SER A 35 -6.96 -11.62 -9.44
CA SER A 35 -6.54 -10.53 -10.31
C SER A 35 -5.25 -9.89 -9.80
N LEU A 36 -4.11 -10.28 -10.36
CA LEU A 36 -2.81 -9.68 -10.03
C LEU A 36 -2.82 -8.14 -10.18
N PRO A 37 -3.47 -7.54 -11.20
CA PRO A 37 -3.62 -6.10 -11.26
C PRO A 37 -4.36 -5.50 -10.07
N ALA A 38 -5.39 -6.16 -9.52
CA ALA A 38 -6.07 -5.66 -8.31
C ALA A 38 -5.12 -5.65 -7.11
N TYR A 39 -4.35 -6.72 -6.89
CA TYR A 39 -3.35 -6.78 -5.82
C TYR A 39 -2.29 -5.70 -5.95
N TYR A 40 -1.78 -5.46 -7.15
CA TYR A 40 -0.85 -4.36 -7.40
C TYR A 40 -1.45 -2.99 -7.03
N LEU A 41 -2.70 -2.73 -7.44
CA LEU A 41 -3.39 -1.46 -7.17
C LEU A 41 -3.66 -1.27 -5.66
N TRP A 42 -4.08 -2.32 -4.94
CA TRP A 42 -4.20 -2.28 -3.48
C TRP A 42 -2.86 -2.01 -2.81
N GLY A 43 -1.80 -2.69 -3.23
CA GLY A 43 -0.45 -2.48 -2.71
C GLY A 43 -0.01 -1.03 -2.87
N HIS A 44 -0.25 -0.45 -4.05
CA HIS A 44 0.10 0.94 -4.30
C HIS A 44 -0.75 1.93 -3.49
N SER A 45 -2.03 1.63 -3.26
CA SER A 45 -2.89 2.44 -2.38
C SER A 45 -2.37 2.46 -0.94
N ILE A 46 -1.98 1.29 -0.41
CA ILE A 46 -1.41 1.17 0.94
C ILE A 46 -0.07 1.92 1.02
N GLU A 47 0.79 1.77 0.02
CA GLU A 47 2.09 2.45 -0.06
C GLU A 47 1.93 3.97 0.06
N LEU A 48 1.03 4.55 -0.74
CA LEU A 48 0.78 5.98 -0.75
C LEU A 48 0.19 6.45 0.59
N SER A 49 -0.72 5.67 1.19
CA SER A 49 -1.32 6.00 2.48
C SER A 49 -0.29 6.00 3.62
N LEU A 50 0.64 5.02 3.63
CA LEU A 50 1.75 4.99 4.58
C LEU A 50 2.71 6.18 4.35
N LYS A 51 3.01 6.51 3.09
CA LYS A 51 3.84 7.69 2.76
C LYS A 51 3.21 8.99 3.26
N VAL A 52 1.89 9.15 3.18
CA VAL A 52 1.17 10.31 3.73
C VAL A 52 1.36 10.42 5.24
N PHE A 53 1.18 9.30 5.97
CA PHE A 53 1.41 9.26 7.41
C PHE A 53 2.85 9.68 7.77
N LEU A 54 3.84 9.12 7.07
CA LEU A 54 5.25 9.44 7.30
C LEU A 54 5.58 10.91 7.02
N ILE A 55 5.00 11.52 5.98
CA ILE A 55 5.16 12.95 5.71
C ILE A 55 4.59 13.80 6.87
N GLY A 56 3.46 13.38 7.45
CA GLY A 56 2.88 14.01 8.63
C GLY A 56 3.79 13.99 9.86
N HIS A 57 4.72 13.04 9.92
CA HIS A 57 5.77 12.91 10.93
C HIS A 57 7.14 13.44 10.47
N ASP A 58 7.13 14.45 9.58
CA ASP A 58 8.32 15.16 9.09
C ASP A 58 9.35 14.28 8.34
N ILE A 59 8.97 13.09 7.85
CA ILE A 59 9.82 12.31 6.95
C ILE A 59 9.84 12.95 5.56
N THR A 60 11.04 13.24 5.06
CA THR A 60 11.19 13.99 3.80
C THR A 60 10.94 13.12 2.57
N LEU A 61 10.54 13.74 1.45
CA LEU A 61 10.41 13.06 0.16
C LEU A 61 11.72 12.37 -0.27
N ARG A 62 12.87 12.98 0.05
CA ARG A 62 14.18 12.39 -0.26
C ARG A 62 14.36 11.06 0.46
N GLU A 63 13.93 10.97 1.73
CA GLU A 63 13.96 9.73 2.49
C GLU A 63 12.98 8.70 1.94
N LEU A 64 11.75 9.11 1.61
CA LEU A 64 10.73 8.20 1.05
C LEU A 64 11.08 7.65 -0.34
N LYS A 65 11.94 8.35 -1.10
CA LYS A 65 12.42 7.90 -2.42
C LYS A 65 13.65 7.01 -2.35
N ARG A 66 14.26 6.83 -1.18
CA ARG A 66 15.39 5.90 -1.04
C ARG A 66 14.92 4.48 -1.32
N LYS A 67 15.82 3.63 -1.83
CA LYS A 67 15.50 2.25 -2.21
C LYS A 67 14.88 1.41 -1.10
N ASP A 68 15.19 1.72 0.16
CA ASP A 68 14.66 1.05 1.35
C ASP A 68 13.17 1.37 1.60
N LEU A 69 12.66 2.52 1.15
CA LEU A 69 11.27 2.95 1.36
C LEU A 69 10.46 3.13 0.06
N GLY A 70 11.13 3.03 -1.09
CA GLY A 70 10.58 3.37 -2.41
C GLY A 70 9.42 2.49 -2.87
N HIS A 71 9.47 1.19 -2.56
CA HIS A 71 8.49 0.16 -2.98
C HIS A 71 8.40 -1.01 -1.99
N ASN A 72 8.71 -0.75 -0.73
CA ASN A 72 8.77 -1.78 0.30
C ASN A 72 7.69 -1.49 1.35
N LEU A 73 6.52 -2.12 1.17
CA LEU A 73 5.39 -1.98 2.08
C LEU A 73 5.75 -2.39 3.51
N THR A 74 6.56 -3.44 3.67
CA THR A 74 7.05 -3.88 4.99
C THR A 74 7.88 -2.78 5.66
N ALA A 75 8.83 -2.17 4.95
CA ALA A 75 9.67 -1.12 5.51
C ALA A 75 8.87 0.16 5.84
N LEU A 76 7.92 0.54 4.97
CA LEU A 76 7.01 1.66 5.21
C LEU A 76 6.13 1.40 6.44
N TRP A 77 5.58 0.19 6.57
CA TRP A 77 4.76 -0.21 7.72
C TRP A 77 5.57 -0.20 9.01
N GLN A 78 6.77 -0.81 9.02
CA GLN A 78 7.65 -0.83 10.20
C GLN A 78 8.02 0.59 10.65
N LYS A 79 8.35 1.47 9.69
CA LYS A 79 8.65 2.87 9.98
C LYS A 79 7.43 3.61 10.55
N ALA A 80 6.26 3.45 9.94
CA ALA A 80 5.03 4.09 10.42
C ALA A 80 4.66 3.59 11.82
N ARG A 81 4.78 2.29 12.07
CA ARG A 81 4.58 1.69 13.40
C ARG A 81 5.53 2.27 14.44
N SER A 82 6.82 2.42 14.11
CA SER A 82 7.82 3.03 15.01
C SER A 82 7.51 4.49 15.37
N LEU A 83 6.69 5.17 14.56
CA LEU A 83 6.23 6.54 14.76
C LEU A 83 4.83 6.62 15.40
N GLY A 84 4.24 5.49 15.78
CA GLY A 84 2.99 5.46 16.51
C GLY A 84 1.74 5.26 15.66
N LEU A 85 1.82 4.74 14.43
CA LEU A 85 0.65 4.50 13.58
C LEU A 85 -0.47 3.71 14.31
N GLU A 86 -0.11 2.73 15.14
CA GLU A 86 -1.05 1.91 15.93
C GLU A 86 -1.83 2.70 17.01
N GLN A 87 -1.45 3.95 17.27
CA GLN A 87 -2.17 4.86 18.16
C GLN A 87 -3.27 5.64 17.43
N GLU A 88 -3.12 5.81 16.11
CA GLU A 88 -4.06 6.56 15.26
C GLU A 88 -5.08 5.62 14.60
N ILE A 89 -4.67 4.40 14.27
CA ILE A 89 -5.53 3.38 13.67
C ILE A 89 -5.34 2.04 14.37
N HIS A 90 -6.43 1.30 14.49
CA HIS A 90 -6.37 -0.10 14.90
C HIS A 90 -6.27 -0.98 13.66
N LEU A 91 -5.23 -1.80 13.59
CA LEU A 91 -5.09 -2.85 12.58
C LEU A 91 -5.13 -4.21 13.28
N TYR A 92 -5.99 -5.09 12.80
CA TYR A 92 -6.05 -6.46 13.27
C TYR A 92 -4.85 -7.28 12.74
N PRO A 93 -4.44 -8.35 13.45
CA PRO A 93 -3.32 -9.20 13.02
C PRO A 93 -3.43 -9.70 11.57
N GLU A 94 -4.64 -10.00 11.10
CA GLU A 94 -4.94 -10.42 9.73
C GLU A 94 -4.69 -9.32 8.69
N GLU A 95 -4.98 -8.06 9.01
CA GLU A 95 -4.74 -6.92 8.13
C GLU A 95 -3.23 -6.64 8.03
N ILE A 96 -2.53 -6.74 9.15
CA ILE A 96 -1.06 -6.66 9.19
C ILE A 96 -0.46 -7.81 8.36
N GLY A 97 -0.97 -9.03 8.54
CA GLY A 97 -0.57 -10.20 7.75
C GLY A 97 -0.75 -9.97 6.25
N THR A 98 -1.90 -9.40 5.86
CA THR A 98 -2.20 -9.04 4.46
C THR A 98 -1.16 -8.07 3.89
N ILE A 99 -0.82 -7.01 4.63
CA ILE A 99 0.20 -6.03 4.21
C ILE A 99 1.57 -6.72 4.01
N LEU A 100 1.96 -7.59 4.95
CA LEU A 100 3.26 -8.27 4.91
C LEU A 100 3.37 -9.29 3.77
N VAL A 101 2.29 -10.04 3.50
CA VAL A 101 2.23 -11.00 2.38
C VAL A 101 2.27 -10.22 1.05
N LEU A 102 1.41 -9.22 0.89
CA LEU A 102 1.38 -8.38 -0.32
C LEU A 102 2.72 -7.69 -0.59
N SER A 103 3.45 -7.32 0.46
CA SER A 103 4.77 -6.69 0.36
C SER A 103 5.83 -7.56 -0.33
N ARG A 104 5.70 -8.90 -0.30
CA ARG A 104 6.70 -9.80 -0.89
C ARG A 104 6.72 -9.67 -2.41
N ASP A 105 5.57 -9.89 -3.02
CA ASP A 105 5.42 -9.84 -4.48
C ASP A 105 5.38 -8.39 -5.00
N TYR A 106 4.90 -7.44 -4.20
CA TYR A 106 4.89 -6.03 -4.58
C TYR A 106 6.31 -5.44 -4.69
N ALA A 107 7.22 -5.80 -3.78
CA ALA A 107 8.58 -5.26 -3.77
C ALA A 107 9.43 -5.77 -4.95
N GLU A 108 9.11 -6.93 -5.50
CA GLU A 108 9.89 -7.59 -6.56
C GLU A 108 9.42 -7.21 -7.98
N LYS A 109 8.40 -6.35 -8.12
CA LYS A 109 7.75 -6.05 -9.42
C LYS A 109 7.29 -7.31 -10.16
N THR A 110 7.09 -8.43 -9.46
CA THR A 110 6.65 -9.70 -10.05
C THR A 110 5.23 -9.59 -10.61
N PHE A 111 4.43 -8.64 -10.16
CA PHE A 111 3.16 -8.29 -10.82
C PHE A 111 3.31 -7.61 -12.19
N GLU A 112 4.47 -7.01 -12.47
CA GLU A 112 4.76 -6.28 -13.72
C GLU A 112 5.50 -7.16 -14.75
N TYR A 113 6.22 -8.21 -14.30
CA TYR A 113 7.00 -9.11 -15.14
C TYR A 113 6.51 -10.56 -14.97
N ALA A 114 6.12 -11.21 -16.08
CA ALA A 114 5.63 -12.59 -16.11
C ALA A 114 6.75 -13.65 -15.91
N GLU A 115 7.66 -13.40 -14.97
CA GLU A 115 8.81 -14.25 -14.65
C GLU A 115 8.56 -15.12 -13.40
N ALA A 116 7.50 -14.84 -12.63
CA ALA A 116 7.11 -15.64 -11.47
C ALA A 116 6.23 -16.84 -11.87
N GLU A 117 6.62 -18.03 -11.42
CA GLU A 117 5.84 -19.27 -11.59
C GLU A 117 4.69 -19.39 -10.55
N GLU A 118 4.83 -18.75 -9.39
CA GLU A 118 3.88 -18.75 -8.27
C GLU A 118 3.84 -17.37 -7.57
N TYR A 119 2.71 -17.05 -6.90
CA TYR A 119 2.50 -15.79 -6.16
C TYR A 119 1.99 -16.05 -4.74
N ASP A 120 2.55 -15.35 -3.75
CA ASP A 120 2.10 -15.36 -2.34
C ASP A 120 0.99 -14.30 -2.17
N LEU A 121 -0.25 -14.67 -2.44
CA LEU A 121 -1.38 -13.74 -2.36
C LEU A 121 -2.19 -13.88 -1.07
N PRO A 122 -2.47 -12.78 -0.36
CA PRO A 122 -3.37 -12.83 0.79
C PRO A 122 -4.82 -13.04 0.33
N PHE A 123 -5.60 -13.83 1.05
CA PHE A 123 -7.03 -13.93 0.76
C PHE A 123 -7.73 -12.62 1.16
N ILE A 124 -8.27 -11.90 0.18
CA ILE A 124 -8.97 -10.63 0.41
C ILE A 124 -10.47 -10.85 0.27
N HIS A 125 -11.19 -10.70 1.39
CA HIS A 125 -12.64 -10.67 1.39
C HIS A 125 -13.13 -9.24 1.15
N LEU A 126 -13.71 -8.97 -0.02
CA LEU A 126 -14.36 -7.70 -0.29
C LEU A 126 -15.68 -7.64 0.47
N THR A 127 -15.73 -6.78 1.47
CA THR A 127 -16.99 -6.47 2.13
C THR A 127 -17.71 -5.42 1.27
N PRO A 128 -18.93 -5.70 0.76
CA PRO A 128 -19.65 -4.72 -0.02
C PRO A 128 -19.89 -3.47 0.85
N ILE A 129 -19.50 -2.32 0.32
CA ILE A 129 -19.78 -1.03 0.93
C ILE A 129 -21.27 -0.78 0.70
N GLY A 130 -22.08 -0.94 1.74
CA GLY A 130 -23.52 -0.67 1.72
C GLY A 130 -23.86 0.81 1.68
#